data_AF-A0A7S4SXD0-F1
#
_entry.id   AF-A0A7S4SXD0-F1
#
_cell.length_a   1.000
_cell.length_b   1.000
_cell.length_c   1.000
_cell.angle_alpha   90.00
_cell.angle_beta   90.00
_cell.angle_gamma   90.00
#
_symmetry.space_group_name_H-M   'P 1'
#
loop_
_entity.id
_entity.type
_entity.pdbx_description
1 polymer ?
#
loop_
_entity_poly.entity_id
_entity_poly.type
_entity_poly.pdbx_seq_one_letter_code
_entity_poly.pdbx_strand_id
1 'polypeptide(L)'
;EPDLKMPGIHDPRRFVKAVISALDGMLDAEKEVGVSGNFVNFTATFSFGVCSNCKGFTNKPALGQMCELEHAMLHPEAYGYTPKNDLSKAYHTRWINSFNTAAPAKYVRTDFVAPYEEYFTATPVVIMEYHTPFWNAYKDLSGIFAVAQNSSLLMGASFFEFQVRYDKGGSELDFGMFGLGDFVVARLDFFSANFPVWCLKPVEDPGSESRMTLPAEVTKAFGGEGVDFGGLCVPDPRKVPLTQSGFDDILRQHAPQHMAVFVERAVDHYGGEASDPAAMLGFARGLTSFQDLVAGLAEKPPWASWDPYAACVADRNSDLATVGRAIQRSCSAAWFNCGNIPAQCKESAWLTADYALSVYHNEVSLRGGGSGPLGTCYFGGSAIFARSGIYRAEDRSCVVTLDPSTTTLTDEGFQAVVTQNTSELTATFIRRVIRTRLLSGIIDEAKLQALAEDPPKTMHDLLRLLGAADWICAGDTGRPCPARP
;
A
#
# COMPACT_ATOMS: atom_id res chain seq x y z
N GLU A 1 22.79 7.26 15.07
CA GLU A 1 24.14 7.65 15.51
C GLU A 1 24.17 9.08 16.02
N PRO A 2 23.60 9.34 17.22
CA PRO A 2 23.68 10.65 17.86
C PRO A 2 25.13 11.13 18.03
N ASP A 3 26.03 10.19 18.29
CA ASP A 3 27.47 10.39 18.42
C ASP A 3 28.18 10.81 17.13
N LEU A 4 27.54 10.75 15.96
CA LEU A 4 28.08 11.34 14.72
C LEU A 4 27.40 12.64 14.31
N LYS A 5 26.19 12.90 14.81
CA LYS A 5 25.31 13.98 14.30
C LYS A 5 25.05 15.11 15.30
N MET A 6 25.18 14.85 16.59
CA MET A 6 24.86 15.81 17.64
C MET A 6 26.13 16.17 18.42
N PRO A 7 26.66 17.38 18.19
CA PRO A 7 28.09 17.78 18.08
C PRO A 7 29.19 16.73 17.81
N GLY A 8 28.85 15.47 17.59
CA GLY A 8 29.79 14.39 17.35
C GLY A 8 30.33 13.76 18.63
N ILE A 9 31.18 12.75 18.46
CA ILE A 9 31.68 11.86 19.51
C ILE A 9 32.57 12.58 20.53
N HIS A 10 33.01 13.80 20.20
CA HIS A 10 33.85 14.63 21.03
C HIS A 10 33.10 15.38 22.15
N ASP A 11 31.77 15.46 22.08
CA ASP A 11 30.94 16.09 23.14
C ASP A 11 29.84 15.13 23.63
N PRO A 12 30.22 14.09 24.41
CA PRO A 12 29.30 13.05 24.81
C PRO A 12 28.14 13.55 25.65
N ARG A 13 28.37 14.58 26.48
CA ARG A 13 27.33 15.19 27.29
C ARG A 13 26.19 15.76 26.46
N ARG A 14 26.49 16.36 25.30
CA ARG A 14 25.46 16.95 24.44
C ARG A 14 24.67 15.90 23.66
N PHE A 15 25.32 14.88 23.08
CA PHE A 15 24.57 13.86 22.35
C PHE A 15 23.68 13.02 23.27
N VAL A 16 24.15 12.64 24.48
CA VAL A 16 23.30 11.89 25.40
C VAL A 16 22.16 12.75 25.93
N LYS A 17 22.40 14.04 26.19
CA LYS A 17 21.34 14.99 26.57
C LYS A 17 20.24 15.05 25.51
N ALA A 18 20.62 15.10 24.23
CA ALA A 18 19.65 15.08 23.14
C ALA A 18 18.81 13.79 23.15
N VAL A 19 19.45 12.62 23.31
CA VAL A 19 18.76 11.32 23.36
C VAL A 19 17.79 11.24 24.54
N ILE A 20 18.21 11.58 25.76
CA ILE A 20 17.33 11.51 26.95
C ILE A 20 16.16 12.49 26.84
N SER A 21 16.37 13.67 26.23
CA SER A 21 15.30 14.65 26.02
C SER A 21 14.26 14.17 25.00
N ALA A 22 14.71 13.47 23.95
CA ALA A 22 13.83 12.90 22.93
C ALA A 22 13.00 11.74 23.51
N LEU A 23 13.62 10.87 24.31
CA LEU A 23 12.89 9.81 25.02
C LEU A 23 11.83 10.39 25.94
N ASP A 24 12.21 11.38 26.77
CA ASP A 24 11.29 12.03 27.70
C ASP A 24 10.08 12.65 26.98
N GLY A 25 10.31 13.32 25.84
CA GLY A 25 9.23 13.87 25.01
C GLY A 25 8.30 12.80 24.43
N MET A 26 8.85 11.65 24.00
CA MET A 26 8.03 10.54 23.50
C MET A 26 7.17 9.91 24.62
N LEU A 27 7.72 9.75 25.82
CA LEU A 27 6.98 9.27 26.98
C LEU A 27 5.86 10.25 27.40
N ASP A 28 6.10 11.56 27.29
CA ASP A 28 5.09 12.60 27.52
C ASP A 28 3.95 12.48 26.49
N ALA A 29 4.28 12.31 25.21
CA ALA A 29 3.30 12.14 24.13
C ALA A 29 2.45 10.86 24.29
N GLU A 30 3.06 9.73 24.66
CA GLU A 30 2.33 8.49 24.95
C GLU A 30 1.31 8.66 26.08
N LYS A 31 1.67 9.40 27.13
CA LYS A 31 0.75 9.72 28.24
C LYS A 31 -0.38 10.63 27.80
N GLU A 32 -0.07 11.65 27.00
CA GLU A 32 -1.06 12.63 26.52
C GLU A 32 -2.16 11.96 25.68
N VAL A 33 -1.80 11.02 24.80
CA VAL A 33 -2.78 10.31 23.96
C VAL A 33 -3.34 9.04 24.61
N GLY A 34 -2.96 8.74 25.85
CA GLY A 34 -3.49 7.60 26.61
C GLY A 34 -3.10 6.23 26.05
N VAL A 35 -1.89 6.08 25.50
CA VAL A 35 -1.39 4.78 25.02
C VAL A 35 -1.40 3.78 26.19
N SER A 36 -1.95 2.58 25.95
CA SER A 36 -2.02 1.51 26.94
C SER A 36 -1.74 0.14 26.31
N GLY A 37 -1.42 -0.85 27.13
CA GLY A 37 -1.09 -2.22 26.68
C GLY A 37 0.41 -2.47 26.56
N ASN A 38 0.80 -3.23 25.54
CA ASN A 38 2.19 -3.56 25.29
C ASN A 38 2.89 -2.36 24.65
N PHE A 39 3.72 -1.69 25.43
CA PHE A 39 4.51 -0.58 24.96
C PHE A 39 5.69 -1.05 24.10
N VAL A 40 6.02 -0.28 23.07
CA VAL A 40 7.23 -0.50 22.27
C VAL A 40 8.48 -0.15 23.09
N ASN A 41 9.55 -0.89 22.86
CA ASN A 41 10.87 -0.56 23.39
C ASN A 41 11.51 0.55 22.54
N PHE A 42 12.34 1.37 23.17
CA PHE A 42 13.10 2.44 22.57
C PHE A 42 14.56 2.05 22.39
N THR A 43 15.21 2.69 21.43
CA THR A 43 16.65 2.60 21.22
C THR A 43 17.18 3.88 20.59
N ALA A 44 18.46 4.13 20.78
CA ALA A 44 19.22 5.11 20.01
C ALA A 44 20.54 4.47 19.60
N THR A 45 20.72 4.30 18.29
CA THR A 45 21.84 3.54 17.75
C THR A 45 23.09 4.38 17.68
N PHE A 46 24.17 3.94 18.31
CA PHE A 46 25.49 4.58 18.27
C PHE A 46 26.37 4.01 17.17
N SER A 47 27.37 4.76 16.71
CA SER A 47 28.39 4.20 15.82
C SER A 47 29.30 3.22 16.57
N PHE A 48 30.04 2.37 15.85
CA PHE A 48 31.15 1.57 16.41
C PHE A 48 32.41 2.40 16.72
N GLY A 49 32.29 3.73 16.81
CA GLY A 49 33.40 4.62 17.16
C GLY A 49 33.83 4.48 18.62
N VAL A 50 35.08 4.84 18.91
CA VAL A 50 35.62 4.90 20.28
C VAL A 50 35.40 6.30 20.84
N CYS A 51 34.72 6.39 21.99
CA CYS A 51 34.48 7.67 22.67
C CYS A 51 35.57 7.97 23.71
N SER A 52 36.66 8.63 23.30
CA SER A 52 37.77 8.99 24.20
C SER A 52 37.37 9.97 25.32
N ASN A 53 36.28 10.73 25.11
CA ASN A 53 35.80 11.76 26.03
C ASN A 53 34.67 11.28 26.95
N CYS A 54 34.20 10.04 26.79
CA CYS A 54 33.19 9.44 27.67
C CYS A 54 33.82 9.10 29.03
N LYS A 55 33.01 9.06 30.10
CA LYS A 55 33.53 8.81 31.46
C LYS A 55 34.11 7.41 31.64
N GLY A 56 33.57 6.43 30.91
CA GLY A 56 33.97 5.03 30.96
C GLY A 56 34.28 4.49 29.56
N PHE A 57 35.04 3.39 29.52
CA PHE A 57 35.30 2.62 28.30
C PHE A 57 35.88 3.44 27.13
N THR A 58 36.83 4.33 27.44
CA THR A 58 37.43 5.30 26.50
C THR A 58 38.24 4.69 25.36
N ASN A 59 38.42 3.37 25.37
CA ASN A 59 39.12 2.59 24.35
C ASN A 59 38.27 1.43 23.78
N LYS A 60 36.97 1.38 24.09
CA LYS A 60 36.06 0.34 23.59
C LYS A 60 35.06 0.96 22.60
N PRO A 61 34.89 0.37 21.40
CA PRO A 61 33.96 0.89 20.40
C PRO A 61 32.52 0.81 20.92
N ALA A 62 31.70 1.82 20.68
CA ALA A 62 30.29 1.98 21.08
C ALA A 62 29.98 1.94 22.60
N LEU A 63 30.75 1.20 23.40
CA LEU A 63 30.48 0.93 24.81
C LEU A 63 30.58 2.20 25.66
N GLY A 64 31.55 3.08 25.38
CA GLY A 64 31.67 4.36 26.07
C GLY A 64 30.43 5.25 25.88
N GLN A 65 29.88 5.30 24.66
CA GLN A 65 28.66 6.04 24.36
C GLN A 65 27.44 5.50 25.12
N MET A 66 27.30 4.18 25.20
CA MET A 66 26.19 3.53 25.93
C MET A 66 26.32 3.70 27.44
N CYS A 67 27.53 3.60 27.99
CA CYS A 67 27.80 3.87 29.40
C CYS A 67 27.47 5.33 29.77
N GLU A 68 27.85 6.29 28.91
CA GLU A 68 27.48 7.70 29.13
C GLU A 68 25.95 7.90 29.07
N LEU A 69 25.26 7.23 28.15
CA LEU A 69 23.80 7.29 28.02
C LEU A 69 23.08 6.71 29.23
N GLU A 70 23.50 5.55 29.72
CA GLU A 70 22.97 4.97 30.96
C GLU A 70 23.08 5.97 32.11
N HIS A 71 24.28 6.54 32.33
CA HIS A 71 24.48 7.54 33.37
C HIS A 71 23.55 8.75 33.15
N ALA A 72 23.30 9.16 31.90
CA ALA A 72 22.39 10.27 31.59
C ALA A 72 20.92 9.95 31.87
N MET A 73 20.49 8.71 31.66
CA MET A 73 19.14 8.25 31.99
C MET A 73 18.93 8.12 33.50
N LEU A 74 19.96 7.71 34.25
CA LEU A 74 19.93 7.56 35.70
C LEU A 74 20.12 8.89 36.45
N HIS A 75 20.88 9.83 35.87
CA HIS A 75 21.26 11.11 36.48
C HIS A 75 21.14 12.28 35.48
N PRO A 76 19.93 12.58 34.97
CA PRO A 76 19.72 13.59 33.93
C PRO A 76 20.18 14.99 34.34
N GLU A 77 20.11 15.33 35.63
CA GLU A 77 20.58 16.58 36.20
C GLU A 77 22.08 16.78 36.03
N ALA A 78 22.87 15.70 36.03
CA ALA A 78 24.30 15.75 35.77
C ALA A 78 24.61 16.22 34.34
N TYR A 79 23.64 16.17 33.42
CA TYR A 79 23.71 16.67 32.05
C TYR A 79 22.91 17.98 31.85
N GLY A 80 22.47 18.61 32.95
CA GLY A 80 21.66 19.81 32.92
C GLY A 80 20.31 19.59 32.23
N TYR A 81 19.71 18.41 32.42
CA TYR A 81 18.38 18.07 31.95
C TYR A 81 17.46 17.80 33.15
N THR A 82 16.22 18.27 33.09
CA THR A 82 15.21 18.04 34.13
C THR A 82 14.06 17.28 33.49
N PRO A 83 13.92 15.97 33.77
CA PRO A 83 12.96 15.15 33.06
C PRO A 83 11.53 15.37 33.57
N LYS A 84 10.54 15.20 32.70
CA LYS A 84 9.12 15.13 33.08
C LYS A 84 8.68 13.71 33.45
N ASN A 85 9.44 12.71 33.00
CA ASN A 85 9.16 11.29 33.20
C ASN A 85 10.29 10.60 33.98
N ASP A 86 10.02 9.39 34.48
CA ASP A 86 11.02 8.55 35.16
C ASP A 86 11.89 7.84 34.11
N LEU A 87 12.99 8.50 33.73
CA LEU A 87 13.91 7.99 32.72
C LEU A 87 14.70 6.76 33.19
N SER A 88 14.96 6.63 34.49
CA SER A 88 15.61 5.45 35.05
C SER A 88 14.72 4.21 34.89
N LYS A 89 13.44 4.33 35.24
CA LYS A 89 12.46 3.26 35.00
C LYS A 89 12.33 2.94 33.52
N ALA A 90 12.25 3.96 32.66
CA ALA A 90 12.16 3.77 31.21
C ALA A 90 13.38 3.03 30.66
N TYR A 91 14.59 3.37 31.12
CA TYR A 91 15.82 2.69 30.73
C TYR A 91 15.80 1.20 31.10
N HIS A 92 15.44 0.86 32.33
CA HIS A 92 15.45 -0.53 32.77
C HIS A 92 14.31 -1.40 32.21
N THR A 93 13.20 -0.80 31.78
CA THR A 93 12.01 -1.57 31.38
C THR A 93 11.66 -1.48 29.90
N ARG A 94 12.15 -0.45 29.20
CA ARG A 94 11.76 -0.15 27.82
C ARG A 94 12.92 0.22 26.91
N TRP A 95 14.18 0.11 27.36
CA TRP A 95 15.32 0.47 26.53
C TRP A 95 16.11 -0.75 26.06
N ILE A 96 16.49 -0.72 24.79
CA ILE A 96 17.44 -1.65 24.18
C ILE A 96 18.61 -0.81 23.68
N ASN A 97 19.83 -1.12 24.11
CA ASN A 97 21.00 -0.47 23.55
C ASN A 97 21.21 -0.90 22.10
N SER A 98 21.76 -0.05 21.25
CA SER A 98 22.10 -0.47 19.90
C SER A 98 23.30 0.23 19.31
N PHE A 99 23.95 -0.45 18.37
CA PHE A 99 25.07 0.09 17.63
C PHE A 99 25.07 -0.34 16.16
N ASN A 100 25.75 0.44 15.34
CA ASN A 100 26.08 0.13 13.95
C ASN A 100 27.53 -0.32 13.86
N THR A 101 27.86 -1.29 13.02
CA THR A 101 29.26 -1.68 12.81
C THR A 101 29.51 -2.31 11.45
N ALA A 102 30.70 -2.04 10.91
CA ALA A 102 31.30 -2.78 9.81
C ALA A 102 32.48 -3.64 10.29
N ALA A 103 32.56 -3.92 11.60
CA ALA A 103 33.59 -4.79 12.16
C ALA A 103 33.18 -6.27 11.96
N PRO A 104 34.09 -7.14 11.48
CA PRO A 104 33.85 -8.57 11.39
C PRO A 104 33.42 -9.19 12.71
N ALA A 105 32.64 -10.27 12.66
CA ALA A 105 32.04 -10.91 13.83
C ALA A 105 33.03 -11.26 14.95
N LYS A 106 34.25 -11.68 14.57
CA LYS A 106 35.33 -12.01 15.52
C LYS A 106 35.72 -10.83 16.42
N TYR A 107 35.67 -9.60 15.91
CA TYR A 107 36.00 -8.39 16.68
C TYR A 107 34.80 -7.91 17.49
N VAL A 108 33.57 -8.09 16.97
CA VAL A 108 32.36 -7.74 17.72
C VAL A 108 32.30 -8.46 19.05
N ARG A 109 32.65 -9.77 19.09
CA ARG A 109 32.69 -10.52 20.36
C ARG A 109 33.72 -9.96 21.34
N THR A 110 34.96 -9.78 20.91
CA THR A 110 36.08 -9.43 21.80
C THR A 110 36.08 -7.97 22.22
N ASP A 111 35.71 -7.08 21.30
CA ASP A 111 35.90 -5.65 21.46
C ASP A 111 34.65 -4.98 22.02
N PHE A 112 33.46 -5.59 21.84
CA PHE A 112 32.18 -5.07 22.31
C PHE A 112 31.41 -6.03 23.22
N VAL A 113 30.98 -7.21 22.74
CA VAL A 113 29.97 -8.01 23.47
C VAL A 113 30.50 -8.50 24.81
N ALA A 114 31.71 -9.04 24.87
CA ALA A 114 32.30 -9.51 26.13
C ALA A 114 32.42 -8.39 27.19
N PRO A 115 33.03 -7.22 26.90
CA PRO A 115 33.06 -6.12 27.89
C PRO A 115 31.68 -5.51 28.15
N TYR A 116 30.74 -5.58 27.19
CA TYR A 116 29.35 -5.16 27.41
C TYR A 116 28.66 -6.03 28.46
N GLU A 117 28.78 -7.36 28.37
CA GLU A 117 28.20 -8.31 29.32
C GLU A 117 28.86 -8.26 30.72
N GLU A 118 30.09 -7.78 30.81
CA GLU A 118 30.77 -7.54 32.10
C GLU A 118 30.17 -6.32 32.83
N TYR A 119 29.79 -5.28 32.08
CA TYR A 119 29.31 -4.02 32.63
C TYR A 119 27.77 -3.96 32.77
N PHE A 120 27.06 -4.29 31.68
CA PHE A 120 25.60 -4.38 31.68
C PHE A 120 25.18 -5.80 32.04
N THR A 121 24.28 -5.94 33.02
CA THR A 121 23.84 -7.26 33.49
C THR A 121 22.47 -7.66 32.99
N ALA A 122 21.64 -6.68 32.60
CA ALA A 122 20.24 -6.92 32.20
C ALA A 122 19.78 -6.11 30.98
N THR A 123 20.55 -5.11 30.53
CA THR A 123 20.14 -4.26 29.41
C THR A 123 20.48 -4.94 28.09
N PRO A 124 19.50 -5.37 27.27
CA PRO A 124 19.76 -6.02 26.00
C PRO A 124 20.40 -5.04 25.00
N VAL A 125 21.09 -5.60 24.02
CA VAL A 125 21.72 -4.85 22.93
C VAL A 125 21.45 -5.50 21.58
N VAL A 126 21.31 -4.69 20.53
CA VAL A 126 21.10 -5.16 19.15
C VAL A 126 22.02 -4.40 18.19
N ILE A 127 22.51 -5.08 17.15
CA ILE A 127 23.24 -4.43 16.06
C ILE A 127 22.23 -3.96 15.02
N MET A 128 22.05 -2.65 14.84
CA MET A 128 20.99 -2.13 13.97
C MET A 128 21.43 -2.02 12.50
N GLU A 129 22.71 -1.77 12.27
CA GLU A 129 23.31 -1.79 10.94
C GLU A 129 24.58 -2.65 11.00
N TYR A 130 24.51 -3.84 10.41
CA TYR A 130 25.62 -4.77 10.33
C TYR A 130 25.91 -5.17 8.89
N HIS A 131 27.13 -4.88 8.42
CA HIS A 131 27.67 -5.46 7.20
C HIS A 131 29.15 -5.12 7.09
N THR A 132 29.93 -6.10 6.67
CA THR A 132 31.38 -6.00 6.51
C THR A 132 31.71 -6.18 5.01
N PRO A 133 31.75 -5.11 4.18
CA PRO A 133 31.71 -5.20 2.72
C PRO A 133 32.82 -6.00 2.02
N PHE A 134 33.89 -6.39 2.74
CA PHE A 134 35.03 -7.12 2.17
C PHE A 134 35.16 -8.54 2.71
N TRP A 135 34.13 -9.03 3.40
CA TRP A 135 34.07 -10.36 3.99
C TRP A 135 32.89 -11.11 3.41
N ASN A 136 32.99 -12.44 3.35
CA ASN A 136 31.86 -13.25 2.90
C ASN A 136 30.67 -13.02 3.85
N ALA A 137 29.59 -12.46 3.32
CA ALA A 137 28.45 -12.00 4.12
C ALA A 137 27.81 -13.15 4.90
N TYR A 138 27.69 -14.33 4.29
CA TYR A 138 27.14 -15.51 4.96
C TYR A 138 27.98 -15.98 6.15
N LYS A 139 29.30 -16.16 5.95
CA LYS A 139 30.21 -16.59 7.03
C LYS A 139 30.23 -15.57 8.17
N ASP A 140 30.27 -14.29 7.85
CA ASP A 140 30.38 -13.22 8.84
C ASP A 140 29.06 -13.03 9.63
N LEU A 141 27.91 -13.00 8.96
CA LEU A 141 26.59 -12.99 9.63
C LEU A 141 26.36 -14.24 10.49
N SER A 142 26.74 -15.43 9.99
CA SER A 142 26.67 -16.66 10.77
C SER A 142 27.53 -16.56 12.04
N GLY A 143 28.69 -15.89 11.95
CA GLY A 143 29.52 -15.56 13.10
C GLY A 143 28.79 -14.67 14.11
N ILE A 144 28.12 -13.60 13.67
CA ILE A 144 27.31 -12.75 14.55
C ILE A 144 26.18 -13.52 15.21
N PHE A 145 25.46 -14.37 14.47
CA PHE A 145 24.40 -15.18 15.06
C PHE A 145 24.92 -16.19 16.06
N ALA A 146 26.11 -16.77 15.84
CA ALA A 146 26.77 -17.60 16.84
C ALA A 146 27.17 -16.78 18.08
N VAL A 147 27.58 -15.51 17.93
CA VAL A 147 27.86 -14.61 19.06
C VAL A 147 26.57 -14.29 19.83
N ALA A 148 25.47 -13.99 19.13
CA ALA A 148 24.18 -13.71 19.74
C ALA A 148 23.61 -14.93 20.48
N GLN A 149 23.69 -16.13 19.89
CA GLN A 149 23.25 -17.38 20.53
C GLN A 149 24.01 -17.71 21.82
N ASN A 150 25.28 -17.31 21.90
CA ASN A 150 26.11 -17.51 23.09
C ASN A 150 26.09 -16.31 24.06
N SER A 151 25.33 -15.27 23.76
CA SER A 151 25.21 -14.07 24.57
C SER A 151 23.86 -14.05 25.28
N SER A 152 23.83 -13.59 26.53
CA SER A 152 22.57 -13.36 27.25
C SER A 152 21.93 -12.00 26.92
N LEU A 153 22.68 -11.09 26.31
CA LEU A 153 22.27 -9.70 26.08
C LEU A 153 22.24 -9.28 24.61
N LEU A 154 23.07 -9.86 23.74
CA LEU A 154 23.03 -9.56 22.31
C LEU A 154 21.85 -10.27 21.64
N MET A 155 20.86 -9.48 21.23
CA MET A 155 19.62 -9.98 20.63
C MET A 155 19.79 -10.48 19.19
N GLY A 156 20.76 -9.94 18.46
CA GLY A 156 20.99 -10.24 17.04
C GLY A 156 21.45 -9.01 16.26
N ALA A 157 21.23 -9.05 14.94
CA ALA A 157 21.64 -7.99 14.03
C ALA A 157 20.63 -7.77 12.90
N SER A 158 20.58 -6.54 12.39
CA SER A 158 19.93 -6.15 11.14
C SER A 158 21.00 -5.84 10.08
N PHE A 159 20.82 -6.38 8.86
CA PHE A 159 21.81 -6.23 7.79
C PHE A 159 21.75 -4.84 7.15
N PHE A 160 22.92 -4.26 6.87
CA PHE A 160 23.06 -2.94 6.24
C PHE A 160 23.77 -3.03 4.88
N GLU A 161 23.24 -2.61 3.74
CA GLU A 161 21.96 -1.96 3.52
C GLU A 161 21.24 -2.58 2.34
N PHE A 162 19.95 -2.30 2.24
CA PHE A 162 19.10 -2.90 1.23
C PHE A 162 19.50 -2.47 -0.20
N GLN A 163 19.78 -1.18 -0.41
CA GLN A 163 20.07 -0.62 -1.73
C GLN A 163 21.35 0.23 -1.70
N VAL A 164 22.19 0.11 -2.72
CA VAL A 164 23.39 0.92 -2.93
C VAL A 164 23.08 2.43 -2.88
N ARG A 165 23.88 3.19 -2.12
CA ARG A 165 23.74 4.65 -1.91
C ARG A 165 24.50 5.46 -2.95
N TYR A 166 23.95 5.50 -4.16
CA TYR A 166 24.50 6.27 -5.27
C TYR A 166 24.63 7.78 -5.00
N ASP A 167 23.81 8.33 -4.09
CA ASP A 167 23.86 9.74 -3.67
C ASP A 167 25.11 10.09 -2.85
N LYS A 168 25.67 9.13 -2.11
CA LYS A 168 26.85 9.34 -1.27
C LYS A 168 28.16 9.09 -2.02
N GLY A 169 28.18 8.11 -2.94
CA GLY A 169 29.39 7.71 -3.66
C GLY A 169 30.49 7.12 -2.75
N GLY A 170 31.70 6.96 -3.28
CA GLY A 170 32.84 6.46 -2.51
C GLY A 170 32.64 5.04 -1.98
N SER A 171 33.13 4.78 -0.77
CA SER A 171 33.02 3.47 -0.08
C SER A 171 31.58 3.12 0.31
N GLU A 172 30.66 4.08 0.31
CA GLU A 172 29.24 3.81 0.62
C GLU A 172 28.57 2.98 -0.49
N LEU A 173 29.16 2.92 -1.68
CA LEU A 173 28.67 2.10 -2.77
C LEU A 173 28.84 0.59 -2.50
N ASP A 174 29.69 0.21 -1.55
CA ASP A 174 30.05 -1.17 -1.27
C ASP A 174 29.06 -1.88 -0.30
N PHE A 175 28.14 -1.14 0.34
CA PHE A 175 27.28 -1.70 1.40
C PHE A 175 25.94 -2.27 0.91
N GLY A 176 25.45 -1.84 -0.25
CA GLY A 176 24.12 -2.22 -0.71
C GLY A 176 24.03 -3.64 -1.27
N MET A 177 23.07 -4.43 -0.78
CA MET A 177 22.81 -5.77 -1.35
C MET A 177 22.19 -5.70 -2.76
N PHE A 178 21.48 -4.61 -3.08
CA PHE A 178 20.89 -4.37 -4.40
C PHE A 178 21.40 -3.07 -5.03
N GLY A 179 21.87 -3.16 -6.26
CA GLY A 179 22.09 -2.03 -7.14
C GLY A 179 20.83 -1.67 -7.92
N LEU A 180 20.85 -0.53 -8.60
CA LEU A 180 19.77 -0.16 -9.52
C LEU A 180 19.99 -0.80 -10.89
N GLY A 181 18.93 -1.35 -11.45
CA GLY A 181 18.89 -1.78 -12.83
C GLY A 181 18.53 -0.66 -13.81
N ASP A 182 18.18 -1.06 -15.01
CA ASP A 182 17.92 -0.21 -16.17
C ASP A 182 16.42 -0.09 -16.53
N PHE A 183 15.56 -0.70 -15.71
CA PHE A 183 14.11 -0.67 -15.87
C PHE A 183 13.47 0.12 -14.72
N VAL A 184 12.57 1.06 -15.06
CA VAL A 184 11.77 1.79 -14.07
C VAL A 184 10.49 0.99 -13.80
N VAL A 185 10.40 0.36 -12.63
CA VAL A 185 9.25 -0.48 -12.25
C VAL A 185 8.04 0.36 -11.86
N ALA A 186 8.27 1.54 -11.29
CA ALA A 186 7.22 2.45 -10.87
C ALA A 186 7.77 3.87 -10.79
N ARG A 187 6.87 4.83 -10.56
CA ARG A 187 7.23 6.22 -10.26
C ARG A 187 6.56 6.64 -8.97
N LEU A 188 7.33 7.13 -8.02
CA LEU A 188 6.85 7.60 -6.73
C LEU A 188 6.68 9.11 -6.78
N ASP A 189 5.51 9.61 -6.41
CA ASP A 189 5.34 11.02 -6.07
C ASP A 189 5.75 11.23 -4.62
N PHE A 190 6.86 11.93 -4.42
CA PHE A 190 7.40 12.26 -3.10
C PHE A 190 7.59 13.76 -3.01
N PHE A 191 6.81 14.42 -2.14
CA PHE A 191 6.76 15.88 -2.01
C PHE A 191 6.53 16.61 -3.35
N SER A 192 5.59 16.15 -4.16
CA SER A 192 5.25 16.72 -5.48
C SER A 192 6.36 16.59 -6.53
N ALA A 193 7.41 15.80 -6.25
CA ALA A 193 8.43 15.43 -7.20
C ALA A 193 8.27 13.96 -7.59
N ASN A 194 8.39 13.68 -8.88
CA ASN A 194 8.23 12.35 -9.43
C ASN A 194 9.60 11.67 -9.51
N PHE A 195 9.82 10.64 -8.70
CA PHE A 195 11.05 9.87 -8.66
C PHE A 195 10.88 8.52 -9.35
N PRO A 196 11.79 8.13 -10.25
CA PRO A 196 11.80 6.78 -10.79
C PRO A 196 12.15 5.78 -9.69
N VAL A 197 11.31 4.74 -9.55
CA VAL A 197 11.63 3.54 -8.77
C VAL A 197 12.19 2.53 -9.77
N TRP A 198 13.48 2.26 -9.64
CA TRP A 198 14.18 1.34 -10.53
C TRP A 198 14.04 -0.09 -10.03
N CYS A 199 14.11 -1.05 -10.96
CA CYS A 199 14.27 -2.44 -10.62
C CYS A 199 15.60 -2.67 -9.89
N LEU A 200 15.67 -3.74 -9.11
CA LEU A 200 16.83 -4.05 -8.29
C LEU A 200 17.66 -5.16 -8.93
N LYS A 201 18.97 -4.92 -9.03
CA LYS A 201 19.95 -5.93 -9.47
C LYS A 201 20.72 -6.41 -8.25
N PRO A 202 20.81 -7.73 -8.00
CA PRO A 202 21.59 -8.24 -6.90
C PRO A 202 23.07 -7.89 -7.10
N VAL A 203 23.73 -7.37 -6.06
CA VAL A 203 25.16 -7.08 -6.07
C VAL A 203 25.94 -8.36 -5.73
N GLU A 204 27.06 -8.60 -6.40
CA GLU A 204 27.97 -9.72 -6.05
C GLU A 204 28.58 -9.49 -4.67
N ASP A 205 28.65 -10.53 -3.83
CA ASP A 205 29.41 -10.47 -2.58
C ASP A 205 30.90 -10.57 -2.90
N PRO A 206 31.70 -9.50 -2.72
CA PRO A 206 33.12 -9.52 -3.06
C PRO A 206 33.92 -10.48 -2.17
N GLY A 207 33.38 -10.86 -1.00
CA GLY A 207 33.96 -11.88 -0.13
C GLY A 207 33.56 -13.31 -0.49
N SER A 208 32.63 -13.52 -1.43
CA SER A 208 32.15 -14.86 -1.80
C SER A 208 33.08 -15.57 -2.80
N GLU A 209 33.67 -16.67 -2.35
CA GLU A 209 34.50 -17.57 -3.19
C GLU A 209 33.71 -18.15 -4.37
N SER A 210 32.41 -18.34 -4.20
CA SER A 210 31.50 -18.91 -5.20
C SER A 210 30.83 -17.86 -6.10
N ARG A 211 31.22 -16.58 -5.99
CA ARG A 211 30.56 -15.44 -6.66
C ARG A 211 29.05 -15.40 -6.42
N MET A 212 28.62 -15.75 -5.21
CA MET A 212 27.22 -15.56 -4.83
C MET A 212 26.93 -14.07 -4.69
N THR A 213 25.66 -13.70 -4.85
CA THR A 213 25.22 -12.33 -4.63
C THR A 213 25.03 -12.07 -3.13
N LEU A 214 25.28 -10.84 -2.69
CA LEU A 214 25.01 -10.39 -1.31
C LEU A 214 23.61 -10.80 -0.82
N PRO A 215 22.50 -10.54 -1.55
CA PRO A 215 21.17 -10.92 -1.07
C PRO A 215 20.99 -12.44 -0.97
N ALA A 216 21.68 -13.25 -1.79
CA ALA A 216 21.65 -14.70 -1.66
C ALA A 216 22.41 -15.18 -0.40
N GLU A 217 23.56 -14.59 -0.10
CA GLU A 217 24.34 -14.91 1.11
C GLU A 217 23.59 -14.47 2.38
N VAL A 218 22.95 -13.29 2.35
CA VAL A 218 22.07 -12.80 3.43
C VAL A 218 20.87 -13.73 3.62
N THR A 219 20.18 -14.10 2.54
CA THR A 219 19.05 -15.05 2.58
C THR A 219 19.46 -16.34 3.28
N LYS A 220 20.62 -16.89 2.89
CA LYS A 220 21.17 -18.12 3.46
C LYS A 220 21.52 -17.97 4.95
N ALA A 221 22.07 -16.82 5.35
CA ALA A 221 22.44 -16.57 6.74
C ALA A 221 21.22 -16.49 7.66
N PHE A 222 20.15 -15.82 7.21
CA PHE A 222 18.91 -15.67 7.97
C PHE A 222 17.97 -16.90 7.86
N GLY A 223 18.30 -17.88 7.03
CA GLY A 223 17.47 -19.06 6.79
C GLY A 223 16.17 -18.75 6.04
N GLY A 224 16.15 -17.70 5.23
CA GLY A 224 14.99 -17.34 4.41
C GLY A 224 14.92 -18.12 3.09
N GLU A 225 13.76 -18.11 2.44
CA GLU A 225 13.55 -18.74 1.12
C GLU A 225 14.17 -17.93 -0.04
N GLY A 226 14.39 -16.64 0.19
CA GLY A 226 14.89 -15.71 -0.83
C GLY A 226 13.79 -15.23 -1.77
N VAL A 227 14.20 -14.62 -2.89
CA VAL A 227 13.32 -14.19 -3.98
C VAL A 227 13.94 -14.58 -5.32
N ASP A 228 13.13 -14.61 -6.38
CA ASP A 228 13.64 -14.75 -7.74
C ASP A 228 14.40 -13.47 -8.15
N PHE A 229 15.71 -13.46 -7.90
CA PHE A 229 16.58 -12.35 -8.24
C PHE A 229 16.65 -12.09 -9.76
N GLY A 230 16.45 -13.12 -10.58
CA GLY A 230 16.45 -12.99 -12.04
C GLY A 230 15.23 -12.24 -12.55
N GLY A 231 14.09 -12.40 -11.87
CA GLY A 231 12.84 -11.72 -12.18
C GLY A 231 12.76 -10.26 -11.72
N LEU A 232 13.65 -9.79 -10.83
CA LEU A 232 13.54 -8.45 -10.23
C LEU A 232 13.59 -7.30 -11.25
N CYS A 233 14.34 -7.47 -12.34
CA CYS A 233 14.47 -6.51 -13.44
C CYS A 233 13.77 -6.96 -14.73
N VAL A 234 12.88 -7.94 -14.65
CA VAL A 234 12.02 -8.35 -15.77
C VAL A 234 10.63 -7.74 -15.53
N PRO A 235 10.05 -7.01 -16.50
CA PRO A 235 8.71 -6.45 -16.31
C PRO A 235 7.70 -7.57 -16.04
N ASP A 236 7.10 -7.55 -14.85
CA ASP A 236 6.15 -8.58 -14.43
C ASP A 236 4.79 -8.33 -15.12
N PRO A 237 4.28 -9.26 -15.96
CA PRO A 237 3.00 -9.08 -16.65
C PRO A 237 1.83 -8.90 -15.69
N ARG A 238 1.98 -9.28 -14.41
CA ARG A 238 0.98 -9.06 -13.36
C ARG A 238 0.99 -7.66 -12.75
N LYS A 239 2.06 -6.89 -12.96
CA LYS A 239 2.28 -5.61 -12.26
C LYS A 239 2.46 -4.42 -13.20
N VAL A 240 2.94 -4.64 -14.43
CA VAL A 240 3.07 -3.54 -15.39
C VAL A 240 1.72 -2.84 -15.60
N PRO A 241 1.71 -1.51 -15.87
CA PRO A 241 0.48 -0.79 -16.13
C PRO A 241 -0.23 -1.29 -17.40
N LEU A 242 -1.56 -1.33 -17.40
CA LEU A 242 -2.38 -1.65 -18.58
C LEU A 242 -2.43 -0.43 -19.53
N THR A 243 -1.29 -0.14 -20.15
CA THR A 243 -1.06 0.99 -21.05
C THR A 243 -0.17 0.53 -22.22
N GLN A 244 0.01 1.38 -23.23
CA GLN A 244 0.95 1.12 -24.32
C GLN A 244 2.36 0.81 -23.80
N SER A 245 2.88 1.58 -22.84
CA SER A 245 4.23 1.35 -22.29
C SER A 245 4.34 -0.02 -21.61
N GLY A 246 3.37 -0.40 -20.78
CA GLY A 246 3.39 -1.69 -20.11
C GLY A 246 3.22 -2.86 -21.08
N PHE A 247 2.40 -2.68 -22.13
CA PHE A 247 2.30 -3.65 -23.22
C PHE A 247 3.64 -3.82 -23.95
N ASP A 248 4.32 -2.72 -24.30
CA ASP A 248 5.63 -2.75 -24.96
C ASP A 248 6.68 -3.43 -24.07
N ASP A 249 6.62 -3.23 -22.75
CA ASP A 249 7.49 -3.88 -21.77
C ASP A 249 7.32 -5.41 -21.77
N ILE A 250 6.08 -5.91 -21.92
CA ILE A 250 5.81 -7.35 -22.00
C ILE A 250 6.11 -7.90 -23.39
N LEU A 251 5.77 -7.17 -24.45
CA LEU A 251 6.02 -7.58 -25.83
C LEU A 251 7.51 -7.81 -26.09
N ARG A 252 8.38 -6.92 -25.58
CA ARG A 252 9.85 -7.02 -25.71
C ARG A 252 10.45 -8.27 -25.07
N GLN A 253 9.73 -8.96 -24.18
CA GLN A 253 10.21 -10.19 -23.58
C GLN A 253 10.11 -11.39 -24.52
N HIS A 254 9.40 -11.27 -25.64
CA HIS A 254 9.17 -12.35 -26.61
C HIS A 254 8.65 -13.65 -25.96
N ALA A 255 7.88 -13.51 -24.87
CA ALA A 255 7.32 -14.61 -24.09
C ALA A 255 5.79 -14.60 -24.20
N PRO A 256 5.19 -15.39 -25.10
CA PRO A 256 3.73 -15.40 -25.31
C PRO A 256 2.93 -15.68 -24.04
N GLN A 257 3.47 -16.48 -23.12
CA GLN A 257 2.84 -16.75 -21.82
C GLN A 257 2.74 -15.49 -20.96
N HIS A 258 3.75 -14.61 -20.98
CA HIS A 258 3.71 -13.35 -20.25
C HIS A 258 2.69 -12.39 -20.87
N MET A 259 2.64 -12.33 -22.20
CA MET A 259 1.60 -11.56 -22.89
C MET A 259 0.20 -12.10 -22.55
N ALA A 260 0.00 -13.41 -22.46
CA ALA A 260 -1.27 -14.01 -22.04
C ALA A 260 -1.70 -13.54 -20.62
N VAL A 261 -0.78 -13.47 -19.66
CA VAL A 261 -1.06 -12.95 -18.31
C VAL A 261 -1.42 -11.46 -18.34
N PHE A 262 -0.76 -10.67 -19.20
CA PHE A 262 -1.12 -9.26 -19.40
C PHE A 262 -2.52 -9.12 -20.02
N VAL A 263 -2.86 -9.96 -21.01
CA VAL A 263 -4.19 -10.01 -21.63
C VAL A 263 -5.26 -10.43 -20.64
N GLU A 264 -5.00 -11.43 -19.80
CA GLU A 264 -5.92 -11.88 -18.74
C GLU A 264 -6.28 -10.72 -17.80
N ARG A 265 -5.28 -9.95 -17.34
CA ARG A 265 -5.52 -8.73 -16.56
C ARG A 265 -6.32 -7.69 -17.34
N ALA A 266 -6.03 -7.50 -18.62
CA ALA A 266 -6.81 -6.58 -19.44
C ALA A 266 -8.28 -7.03 -19.54
N VAL A 267 -8.54 -8.33 -19.66
CA VAL A 267 -9.90 -8.92 -19.66
C VAL A 267 -10.61 -8.64 -18.34
N ASP A 268 -9.94 -8.87 -17.20
CA ASP A 268 -10.49 -8.56 -15.88
C ASP A 268 -10.83 -7.08 -15.74
N HIS A 269 -9.97 -6.19 -16.24
CA HIS A 269 -10.18 -4.73 -16.26
C HIS A 269 -11.18 -4.26 -17.34
N TYR A 270 -11.71 -5.16 -18.17
CA TYR A 270 -12.84 -4.93 -19.07
C TYR A 270 -14.14 -5.56 -18.53
N GLY A 271 -14.14 -6.04 -17.28
CA GLY A 271 -15.32 -6.67 -16.67
C GLY A 271 -15.59 -8.06 -17.21
N GLY A 272 -14.55 -8.72 -17.72
CA GLY A 272 -14.61 -10.08 -18.24
C GLY A 272 -13.90 -11.10 -17.35
N GLU A 273 -13.92 -12.33 -17.82
CA GLU A 273 -13.14 -13.46 -17.31
C GLU A 273 -12.78 -14.37 -18.48
N ALA A 274 -11.49 -14.71 -18.61
CA ALA A 274 -11.04 -15.65 -19.62
C ALA A 274 -11.57 -17.06 -19.31
N SER A 275 -12.37 -17.63 -20.21
CA SER A 275 -12.93 -18.99 -20.06
C SER A 275 -12.19 -20.04 -20.89
N ASP A 276 -11.41 -19.63 -21.90
CA ASP A 276 -10.56 -20.51 -22.72
C ASP A 276 -9.11 -19.98 -22.78
N PRO A 277 -8.21 -20.49 -21.90
CA PRO A 277 -6.81 -20.08 -21.87
C PRO A 277 -6.04 -20.36 -23.16
N ALA A 278 -6.42 -21.38 -23.93
CA ALA A 278 -5.72 -21.74 -25.16
C ALA A 278 -6.05 -20.74 -26.28
N ALA A 279 -7.32 -20.37 -26.43
CA ALA A 279 -7.75 -19.34 -27.36
C ALA A 279 -7.19 -17.96 -26.97
N MET A 280 -7.18 -17.62 -25.68
CA MET A 280 -6.56 -16.39 -25.18
C MET A 280 -5.05 -16.34 -25.50
N LEU A 281 -4.31 -17.44 -25.33
CA LEU A 281 -2.90 -17.51 -25.71
C LEU A 281 -2.72 -17.36 -27.23
N GLY A 282 -3.63 -17.92 -28.03
CA GLY A 282 -3.66 -17.71 -29.48
C GLY A 282 -3.83 -16.24 -29.84
N PHE A 283 -4.76 -15.55 -29.18
CA PHE A 283 -4.97 -14.11 -29.32
C PHE A 283 -3.74 -13.31 -28.91
N ALA A 284 -3.15 -13.62 -27.74
CA ALA A 284 -1.96 -12.95 -27.21
C ALA A 284 -0.74 -13.03 -28.16
N ARG A 285 -0.59 -14.14 -28.89
CA ARG A 285 0.49 -14.30 -29.90
C ARG A 285 0.31 -13.40 -31.12
N GLY A 286 -0.93 -13.01 -31.45
CA GLY A 286 -1.24 -12.19 -32.61
C GLY A 286 -1.13 -10.69 -32.37
N LEU A 287 -0.97 -10.26 -31.11
CA LEU A 287 -0.93 -8.84 -30.75
C LEU A 287 0.39 -8.19 -31.17
N THR A 288 0.29 -7.03 -31.82
CA THR A 288 1.46 -6.22 -32.20
C THR A 288 1.46 -4.84 -31.55
N SER A 289 0.30 -4.38 -31.09
CA SER A 289 0.14 -3.11 -30.39
C SER A 289 -0.89 -3.21 -29.24
N PHE A 290 -0.83 -2.27 -28.30
CA PHE A 290 -1.86 -2.17 -27.26
C PHE A 290 -3.23 -1.79 -27.84
N GLN A 291 -3.24 -1.09 -28.97
CA GLN A 291 -4.47 -0.78 -29.68
C GLN A 291 -5.14 -2.05 -30.25
N ASP A 292 -4.36 -3.04 -30.70
CA ASP A 292 -4.87 -4.34 -31.15
C ASP A 292 -5.55 -5.08 -29.99
N LEU A 293 -4.95 -5.01 -28.79
CA LEU A 293 -5.52 -5.57 -27.57
C LEU A 293 -6.86 -4.89 -27.24
N VAL A 294 -6.87 -3.57 -27.17
CA VAL A 294 -8.08 -2.78 -26.88
C VAL A 294 -9.19 -3.04 -27.89
N ALA A 295 -8.87 -3.08 -29.19
CA ALA A 295 -9.82 -3.37 -30.25
C ALA A 295 -10.36 -4.80 -30.16
N GLY A 296 -9.48 -5.79 -29.97
CA GLY A 296 -9.87 -7.18 -29.86
C GLY A 296 -10.74 -7.47 -28.63
N LEU A 297 -10.48 -6.83 -27.48
CA LEU A 297 -11.34 -6.97 -26.30
C LEU A 297 -12.69 -6.25 -26.47
N ALA A 298 -12.73 -5.13 -27.20
CA ALA A 298 -13.97 -4.41 -27.49
C ALA A 298 -14.98 -5.25 -28.30
N GLU A 299 -14.49 -6.20 -29.10
CA GLU A 299 -15.32 -7.17 -29.82
C GLU A 299 -15.95 -8.25 -28.93
N LYS A 300 -15.61 -8.28 -27.63
CA LYS A 300 -16.08 -9.26 -26.65
C LYS A 300 -15.91 -10.71 -27.14
N PRO A 301 -14.66 -11.15 -27.35
CA PRO A 301 -14.38 -12.43 -27.96
C PRO A 301 -14.99 -13.59 -27.17
N PRO A 302 -15.41 -14.68 -27.85
CA PRO A 302 -16.14 -15.79 -27.23
C PRO A 302 -15.29 -16.64 -26.28
N TRP A 303 -13.97 -16.47 -26.28
CA TRP A 303 -13.07 -17.14 -25.34
C TRP A 303 -13.09 -16.49 -23.95
N ALA A 304 -13.77 -15.36 -23.78
CA ALA A 304 -14.03 -14.71 -22.51
C ALA A 304 -15.54 -14.57 -22.26
N SER A 305 -15.91 -14.59 -20.98
CA SER A 305 -17.25 -14.21 -20.53
C SER A 305 -17.23 -12.75 -20.07
N TRP A 306 -18.33 -12.02 -20.27
CA TRP A 306 -18.42 -10.58 -20.01
C TRP A 306 -19.61 -10.30 -19.11
N ASP A 307 -19.38 -9.66 -17.98
CA ASP A 307 -20.46 -9.33 -17.04
C ASP A 307 -21.23 -8.09 -17.55
N PRO A 308 -22.54 -8.21 -17.86
CA PRO A 308 -23.33 -7.07 -18.33
C PRO A 308 -23.48 -5.97 -17.27
N TYR A 309 -23.19 -6.28 -16.01
CA TYR A 309 -23.27 -5.38 -14.86
C TYR A 309 -21.89 -5.02 -14.30
N ALA A 310 -20.82 -5.24 -15.06
CA ALA A 310 -19.51 -4.71 -14.69
C ALA A 310 -19.59 -3.19 -14.48
N ALA A 311 -18.79 -2.69 -13.54
CA ALA A 311 -18.82 -1.28 -13.16
C ALA A 311 -17.43 -0.80 -12.75
N CYS A 312 -17.21 0.51 -12.88
CA CYS A 312 -15.95 1.11 -12.48
C CYS A 312 -15.85 1.25 -10.97
N VAL A 313 -14.84 0.63 -10.36
CA VAL A 313 -14.62 0.63 -8.91
C VAL A 313 -13.16 0.88 -8.59
N ALA A 314 -12.86 1.38 -7.40
CA ALA A 314 -11.47 1.59 -7.00
C ALA A 314 -10.74 0.24 -6.83
N ASP A 315 -9.52 0.18 -7.36
CA ASP A 315 -8.65 -0.99 -7.24
C ASP A 315 -8.11 -1.08 -5.82
N ARG A 316 -8.47 -2.14 -5.09
CA ARG A 316 -8.03 -2.34 -3.70
C ARG A 316 -6.53 -2.59 -3.57
N ASN A 317 -5.84 -2.84 -4.68
CA ASN A 317 -4.38 -2.96 -4.72
C ASN A 317 -3.67 -1.61 -4.96
N SER A 318 -4.41 -0.53 -5.23
CA SER A 318 -3.85 0.81 -5.38
C SER A 318 -3.49 1.42 -4.01
N ASP A 319 -2.56 2.38 -3.98
CA ASP A 319 -2.36 3.21 -2.79
C ASP A 319 -3.42 4.31 -2.68
N LEU A 320 -3.68 4.76 -1.45
CA LEU A 320 -4.69 5.78 -1.14
C LEU A 320 -4.43 7.13 -1.82
N ALA A 321 -3.17 7.53 -2.04
CA ALA A 321 -2.86 8.80 -2.68
C ALA A 321 -3.24 8.75 -4.17
N THR A 322 -2.95 7.64 -4.84
CA THR A 322 -3.35 7.37 -6.24
C THR A 322 -4.86 7.32 -6.42
N VAL A 323 -5.59 6.75 -5.45
CA VAL A 323 -7.06 6.77 -5.42
C VAL A 323 -7.60 8.18 -5.18
N GLY A 324 -7.00 8.93 -4.26
CA GLY A 324 -7.35 10.33 -3.99
C GLY A 324 -7.23 11.23 -5.21
N ARG A 325 -6.17 11.07 -6.01
CA ARG A 325 -6.00 11.78 -7.30
C ARG A 325 -7.08 11.39 -8.32
N ALA A 326 -7.47 10.12 -8.38
CA ALA A 326 -8.55 9.69 -9.27
C ALA A 326 -9.89 10.31 -8.86
N ILE A 327 -10.22 10.34 -7.56
CA ILE A 327 -11.39 11.06 -7.05
C ILE A 327 -11.34 12.54 -7.47
N GLN A 328 -10.22 13.23 -7.19
CA GLN A 328 -10.06 14.64 -7.53
C GLN A 328 -10.27 14.90 -9.02
N ARG A 329 -9.71 14.04 -9.89
CA ARG A 329 -9.90 14.12 -11.35
C ARG A 329 -11.37 13.97 -11.73
N SER A 330 -12.06 12.97 -11.20
CA SER A 330 -13.50 12.76 -11.48
C SER A 330 -14.34 13.95 -10.99
N CYS A 331 -14.05 14.46 -9.80
CA CYS A 331 -14.72 15.63 -9.21
C CYS A 331 -14.44 16.96 -9.93
N SER A 332 -13.41 17.00 -10.78
CA SER A 332 -13.09 18.19 -11.58
C SER A 332 -13.89 18.24 -12.89
N ALA A 333 -14.66 17.20 -13.21
CA ALA A 333 -15.52 17.18 -14.39
C ALA A 333 -16.72 18.14 -14.19
N ALA A 334 -16.94 19.03 -15.14
CA ALA A 334 -17.96 20.10 -15.02
C ALA A 334 -19.41 19.59 -14.85
N TRP A 335 -19.68 18.34 -15.21
CA TRP A 335 -21.00 17.70 -15.12
C TRP A 335 -21.18 16.84 -13.86
N PHE A 336 -20.14 16.63 -13.05
CA PHE A 336 -20.23 15.84 -11.82
C PHE A 336 -19.94 16.69 -10.59
N ASN A 337 -20.95 16.85 -9.73
CA ASN A 337 -20.79 17.55 -8.47
C ASN A 337 -20.51 16.56 -7.33
N CYS A 338 -19.25 16.44 -6.91
CA CYS A 338 -18.89 15.58 -5.78
C CYS A 338 -19.50 16.01 -4.42
N GLY A 339 -20.10 17.20 -4.34
CA GLY A 339 -20.96 17.58 -3.22
C GLY A 339 -22.13 16.60 -3.03
N ASN A 340 -22.64 16.03 -4.13
CA ASN A 340 -23.79 15.13 -4.15
C ASN A 340 -23.47 13.69 -3.70
N ILE A 341 -22.19 13.36 -3.49
CA ILE A 341 -21.81 12.03 -2.99
C ILE A 341 -22.52 11.77 -1.65
N PRO A 342 -23.26 10.65 -1.50
CA PRO A 342 -23.97 10.33 -0.28
C PRO A 342 -23.06 10.31 0.94
N ALA A 343 -23.59 10.67 2.11
CA ALA A 343 -22.80 10.74 3.35
C ALA A 343 -22.13 9.40 3.69
N GLN A 344 -22.84 8.29 3.52
CA GLN A 344 -22.28 6.94 3.73
C GLN A 344 -21.15 6.60 2.76
N CYS A 345 -21.16 7.20 1.56
CA CYS A 345 -20.07 7.02 0.59
C CYS A 345 -18.89 7.95 0.85
N LYS A 346 -18.98 8.89 1.80
CA LYS A 346 -17.89 9.75 2.26
C LYS A 346 -17.14 9.19 3.47
N GLU A 347 -17.57 8.06 4.03
CA GLU A 347 -16.97 7.45 5.22
C GLU A 347 -15.52 6.98 5.00
N SER A 348 -15.15 6.66 3.76
CA SER A 348 -13.77 6.36 3.40
C SER A 348 -13.44 6.79 1.98
N ALA A 349 -12.15 6.98 1.70
CA ALA A 349 -11.66 7.26 0.36
C ALA A 349 -12.04 6.16 -0.64
N TRP A 350 -12.13 4.90 -0.21
CA TRP A 350 -12.51 3.78 -1.05
C TRP A 350 -13.97 3.85 -1.51
N LEU A 351 -14.90 4.11 -0.59
CA LEU A 351 -16.32 4.27 -0.92
C LEU A 351 -16.57 5.53 -1.76
N THR A 352 -15.83 6.60 -1.46
CA THR A 352 -15.89 7.84 -2.25
C THR A 352 -15.42 7.60 -3.67
N ALA A 353 -14.34 6.83 -3.84
CA ALA A 353 -13.83 6.46 -5.16
C ALA A 353 -14.79 5.52 -5.90
N ASP A 354 -15.32 4.48 -5.25
CA ASP A 354 -16.30 3.59 -5.88
C ASP A 354 -17.48 4.36 -6.46
N TYR A 355 -17.99 5.36 -5.73
CA TYR A 355 -19.06 6.23 -6.22
C TYR A 355 -18.58 7.18 -7.32
N ALA A 356 -17.55 7.97 -7.06
CA ALA A 356 -17.08 9.00 -8.00
C ALA A 356 -16.59 8.42 -9.33
N LEU A 357 -15.89 7.29 -9.30
CA LEU A 357 -15.30 6.66 -10.49
C LEU A 357 -16.37 5.92 -11.31
N SER A 358 -17.35 5.27 -10.67
CA SER A 358 -18.49 4.66 -11.36
C SER A 358 -19.37 5.69 -12.06
N VAL A 359 -19.75 6.78 -11.37
CA VAL A 359 -20.48 7.90 -11.99
C VAL A 359 -19.69 8.46 -13.16
N TYR A 360 -18.39 8.68 -12.97
CA TYR A 360 -17.57 9.27 -14.02
C TYR A 360 -17.54 8.40 -15.28
N HIS A 361 -17.32 7.09 -15.11
CA HIS A 361 -17.28 6.15 -16.21
C HIS A 361 -18.61 6.08 -16.97
N ASN A 362 -19.74 6.01 -16.26
CA ASN A 362 -21.06 5.94 -16.88
C ASN A 362 -21.35 7.19 -17.73
N GLU A 363 -21.10 8.38 -17.18
CA GLU A 363 -21.33 9.66 -17.88
C GLU A 363 -20.46 9.83 -19.12
N VAL A 364 -19.17 9.48 -19.03
CA VAL A 364 -18.26 9.56 -20.19
C VAL A 364 -18.68 8.58 -21.28
N SER A 365 -19.06 7.36 -20.90
CA SER A 365 -19.53 6.32 -21.83
C SER A 365 -20.83 6.73 -22.53
N LEU A 366 -21.79 7.30 -21.81
CA LEU A 366 -23.06 7.80 -22.36
C LEU A 366 -22.88 8.92 -23.39
N ARG A 367 -21.82 9.72 -23.24
CA ARG A 367 -21.49 10.81 -24.18
C ARG A 367 -20.74 10.34 -25.42
N GLY A 368 -20.53 9.02 -25.58
CA GLY A 368 -19.70 8.46 -26.65
C GLY A 368 -18.23 8.85 -26.53
N GLY A 369 -17.81 9.32 -25.35
CA GLY A 369 -16.42 9.67 -25.07
C GLY A 369 -15.68 8.44 -24.56
N GLY A 370 -14.53 8.13 -25.16
CA GLY A 370 -13.57 7.19 -24.57
C GLY A 370 -13.39 5.87 -25.34
N SER A 371 -12.18 5.33 -25.25
CA SER A 371 -11.73 4.09 -25.88
C SER A 371 -12.13 2.83 -25.09
N GLY A 372 -13.34 2.83 -24.50
CA GLY A 372 -13.83 1.75 -23.63
C GLY A 372 -13.37 1.84 -22.16
N PRO A 373 -13.54 0.75 -21.37
CA PRO A 373 -13.23 0.70 -19.94
C PRO A 373 -11.79 1.10 -19.58
N LEU A 374 -10.77 0.69 -20.34
CA LEU A 374 -9.38 1.10 -20.04
C LEU A 374 -9.15 2.60 -20.21
N GLY A 375 -9.88 3.27 -21.12
CA GLY A 375 -9.75 4.72 -21.31
C GLY A 375 -10.50 5.54 -20.26
N THR A 376 -11.56 4.98 -19.67
CA THR A 376 -12.55 5.73 -18.88
C THR A 376 -12.59 5.33 -17.40
N CYS A 377 -12.10 4.13 -17.07
CA CYS A 377 -12.12 3.57 -15.72
C CYS A 377 -10.73 3.24 -15.15
N TYR A 378 -9.69 3.07 -15.97
CA TYR A 378 -8.40 2.59 -15.44
C TYR A 378 -7.71 3.60 -14.49
N PHE A 379 -7.84 4.91 -14.76
CA PHE A 379 -7.21 5.99 -13.98
C PHE A 379 -5.71 5.79 -13.66
N GLY A 380 -4.97 5.07 -14.51
CA GLY A 380 -3.56 4.76 -14.26
C GLY A 380 -3.34 3.71 -13.17
N GLY A 381 -4.32 2.82 -12.93
CA GLY A 381 -4.27 1.77 -11.93
C GLY A 381 -5.10 2.07 -10.67
N SER A 382 -5.65 3.28 -10.52
CA SER A 382 -6.50 3.60 -9.35
C SER A 382 -7.84 2.86 -9.36
N ALA A 383 -8.29 2.38 -10.52
CA ALA A 383 -9.58 1.73 -10.68
C ALA A 383 -9.58 0.63 -11.73
N ILE A 384 -10.56 -0.25 -11.59
CA ILE A 384 -10.81 -1.40 -12.42
C ILE A 384 -12.28 -1.41 -12.85
N PHE A 385 -12.57 -1.82 -14.08
CA PHE A 385 -13.94 -2.09 -14.49
C PHE A 385 -14.28 -3.53 -14.09
N ALA A 386 -14.68 -3.69 -12.83
CA ALA A 386 -14.81 -4.99 -12.20
C ALA A 386 -16.14 -5.66 -12.55
N ARG A 387 -16.10 -6.99 -12.66
CA ARG A 387 -17.29 -7.85 -12.64
C ARG A 387 -18.09 -7.62 -11.35
N SER A 388 -19.41 -7.80 -11.45
CA SER A 388 -20.34 -7.67 -10.34
C SER A 388 -20.05 -8.60 -9.18
N GLY A 389 -19.54 -9.81 -9.44
CA GLY A 389 -19.09 -10.72 -8.40
C GLY A 389 -18.01 -10.13 -7.48
N ILE A 390 -17.10 -9.30 -8.02
CA ILE A 390 -15.99 -8.71 -7.25
C ILE A 390 -16.52 -7.62 -6.32
N TYR A 391 -17.26 -6.63 -6.85
CA TYR A 391 -17.68 -5.49 -6.04
C TYR A 391 -18.88 -5.81 -5.13
N ARG A 392 -19.71 -6.82 -5.45
CA ARG A 392 -20.81 -7.25 -4.57
C ARG A 392 -20.32 -8.05 -3.36
N ALA A 393 -19.24 -8.82 -3.50
CA ALA A 393 -18.69 -9.61 -2.39
C ALA A 393 -18.17 -8.75 -1.23
N GLU A 394 -17.86 -7.48 -1.49
CA GLU A 394 -17.31 -6.53 -0.52
C GLU A 394 -18.33 -5.50 0.01
N ASP A 395 -19.64 -5.75 -0.16
CA ASP A 395 -20.72 -4.83 0.25
C ASP A 395 -20.52 -3.39 -0.25
N ARG A 396 -20.07 -3.23 -1.50
CA ARG A 396 -19.80 -1.93 -2.10
C ARG A 396 -21.10 -1.24 -2.53
N SER A 397 -21.91 -0.85 -1.55
CA SER A 397 -23.19 -0.15 -1.72
C SER A 397 -23.07 1.21 -2.42
N CYS A 398 -21.85 1.74 -2.58
CA CYS A 398 -21.52 3.00 -3.19
C CYS A 398 -21.20 2.93 -4.69
N VAL A 399 -21.28 1.76 -5.32
CA VAL A 399 -21.04 1.64 -6.77
C VAL A 399 -22.28 2.02 -7.56
N VAL A 400 -22.15 2.95 -8.51
CA VAL A 400 -23.18 3.31 -9.49
C VAL A 400 -23.10 2.37 -10.69
N THR A 401 -23.91 1.32 -10.69
CA THR A 401 -23.90 0.25 -11.69
C THR A 401 -25.11 0.37 -12.62
N LEU A 402 -25.07 -0.38 -13.73
CA LEU A 402 -26.23 -0.58 -14.61
C LEU A 402 -27.24 -1.58 -14.02
N ASP A 403 -26.87 -2.32 -12.98
CA ASP A 403 -27.78 -3.30 -12.38
C ASP A 403 -28.80 -2.61 -11.48
N PRO A 404 -30.10 -2.62 -11.84
CA PRO A 404 -31.13 -1.95 -11.04
C PRO A 404 -31.30 -2.58 -9.66
N SER A 405 -30.82 -3.80 -9.43
CA SER A 405 -30.95 -4.51 -8.16
C SER A 405 -29.90 -4.11 -7.12
N THR A 406 -28.75 -3.55 -7.55
CA THR A 406 -27.62 -3.23 -6.66
C THR A 406 -27.14 -1.79 -6.75
N THR A 407 -27.39 -1.07 -7.86
CA THR A 407 -26.95 0.33 -8.01
C THR A 407 -27.48 1.23 -6.88
N THR A 408 -26.75 2.31 -6.60
CA THR A 408 -27.11 3.27 -5.54
C THR A 408 -28.48 3.91 -5.78
N LEU A 409 -29.25 4.19 -4.73
CA LEU A 409 -30.54 4.89 -4.82
C LEU A 409 -30.35 6.41 -4.86
N THR A 410 -29.55 6.88 -5.81
CA THR A 410 -29.21 8.29 -6.08
C THR A 410 -29.73 8.73 -7.45
N ASP A 411 -29.56 10.01 -7.80
CA ASP A 411 -29.93 10.48 -9.15
C ASP A 411 -29.07 9.80 -10.21
N GLU A 412 -27.78 9.66 -9.95
CA GLU A 412 -26.79 9.02 -10.82
C GLU A 412 -27.09 7.53 -11.01
N GLY A 413 -27.49 6.83 -9.95
CA GLY A 413 -27.94 5.44 -10.03
C GLY A 413 -29.25 5.28 -10.81
N PHE A 414 -30.17 6.22 -10.66
CA PHE A 414 -31.41 6.25 -11.43
C PHE A 414 -31.12 6.49 -12.93
N GLN A 415 -30.28 7.47 -13.27
CA GLN A 415 -29.89 7.74 -14.66
C GLN A 415 -29.23 6.52 -15.30
N ALA A 416 -28.29 5.86 -14.59
CA ALA A 416 -27.63 4.66 -15.09
C ALA A 416 -28.63 3.55 -15.48
N VAL A 417 -29.73 3.41 -14.76
CA VAL A 417 -30.80 2.45 -15.09
C VAL A 417 -31.65 2.94 -16.26
N VAL A 418 -32.15 4.18 -16.20
CA VAL A 418 -33.07 4.72 -17.22
C VAL A 418 -32.41 4.77 -18.60
N THR A 419 -31.12 5.07 -18.69
CA THR A 419 -30.40 5.13 -19.97
C THR A 419 -30.32 3.80 -20.71
N GLN A 420 -30.58 2.68 -20.04
CA GLN A 420 -30.66 1.36 -20.68
C GLN A 420 -31.97 1.16 -21.47
N ASN A 421 -32.90 2.11 -21.39
CA ASN A 421 -34.17 2.12 -22.14
C ASN A 421 -34.94 0.79 -22.03
N THR A 422 -34.91 0.18 -20.84
CA THR A 422 -35.59 -1.08 -20.54
C THR A 422 -36.54 -0.86 -19.37
N SER A 423 -37.84 -0.89 -19.64
CA SER A 423 -38.88 -0.62 -18.64
C SER A 423 -38.86 -1.64 -17.50
N GLU A 424 -38.51 -2.90 -17.77
CA GLU A 424 -38.35 -3.94 -16.73
C GLU A 424 -37.25 -3.60 -15.71
N LEU A 425 -36.08 -3.16 -16.18
CA LEU A 425 -34.97 -2.75 -15.32
C LEU A 425 -35.33 -1.48 -14.54
N THR A 426 -35.97 -0.52 -15.21
CA THR A 426 -36.46 0.71 -14.60
C THR A 426 -37.50 0.43 -13.51
N ALA A 427 -38.46 -0.45 -13.76
CA ALA A 427 -39.45 -0.90 -12.77
C ALA A 427 -38.79 -1.57 -11.57
N THR A 428 -37.74 -2.37 -11.81
CA THR A 428 -36.95 -3.01 -10.74
C THR A 428 -36.28 -1.97 -9.84
N PHE A 429 -35.68 -0.93 -10.42
CA PHE A 429 -35.09 0.16 -9.66
C PHE A 429 -36.16 0.94 -8.88
N ILE A 430 -37.25 1.37 -9.53
CA ILE A 430 -38.34 2.11 -8.87
C ILE A 430 -38.92 1.29 -7.72
N ARG A 431 -39.08 -0.04 -7.88
CA ARG A 431 -39.52 -0.94 -6.81
C ARG A 431 -38.60 -0.90 -5.59
N ARG A 432 -37.28 -0.83 -5.77
CA ARG A 432 -36.32 -0.64 -4.66
C ARG A 432 -36.47 0.73 -4.02
N VAL A 433 -36.65 1.79 -4.80
CA VAL A 433 -36.89 3.14 -4.27
C VAL A 433 -38.12 3.15 -3.35
N ILE A 434 -39.25 2.58 -3.80
CA ILE A 434 -40.49 2.50 -3.03
C ILE A 434 -40.27 1.75 -1.71
N ARG A 435 -39.58 0.60 -1.76
CA ARG A 435 -39.35 -0.25 -0.58
C ARG A 435 -38.36 0.35 0.42
N THR A 436 -37.27 0.92 -0.06
CA THR A 436 -36.13 1.34 0.78
C THR A 436 -36.23 2.79 1.21
N ARG A 437 -36.73 3.70 0.35
CA ARG A 437 -36.77 5.14 0.63
C ARG A 437 -38.12 5.59 1.17
N LEU A 438 -39.22 5.01 0.70
CA LEU A 438 -40.58 5.36 1.15
C LEU A 438 -41.15 4.37 2.17
N LEU A 439 -40.48 3.23 2.38
CA LEU A 439 -40.95 2.13 3.25
C LEU A 439 -42.35 1.65 2.88
N SER A 440 -42.66 1.66 1.59
CA SER A 440 -44.01 1.42 1.05
C SER A 440 -44.12 0.12 0.25
N GLY A 441 -45.36 -0.32 0.02
CA GLY A 441 -45.72 -1.42 -0.88
C GLY A 441 -46.36 -0.94 -2.19
N ILE A 442 -46.30 -1.77 -3.22
CA ILE A 442 -46.95 -1.54 -4.52
C ILE A 442 -48.27 -2.31 -4.54
N ILE A 443 -49.38 -1.66 -4.90
CA ILE A 443 -50.71 -2.30 -5.02
C ILE A 443 -51.17 -2.47 -6.46
N ASP A 444 -50.51 -1.80 -7.42
CA ASP A 444 -50.81 -1.88 -8.85
C ASP A 444 -49.49 -1.97 -9.64
N GLU A 445 -49.12 -3.19 -10.04
CA GLU A 445 -47.91 -3.42 -10.85
C GLU A 445 -48.03 -2.85 -12.27
N ALA A 446 -49.25 -2.70 -12.81
CA ALA A 446 -49.43 -2.12 -14.14
C ALA A 446 -49.11 -0.62 -14.15
N LYS A 447 -49.49 0.10 -13.08
CA LYS A 447 -49.11 1.52 -12.93
C LYS A 447 -47.62 1.72 -12.66
N LEU A 448 -46.96 0.82 -11.93
CA LEU A 448 -45.50 0.83 -11.81
C LEU A 448 -44.84 0.65 -13.19
N GLN A 449 -45.33 -0.32 -13.97
CA GLN A 449 -44.82 -0.59 -15.30
C GLN A 449 -45.01 0.62 -16.23
N ALA A 450 -46.18 1.27 -16.21
CA ALA A 450 -46.43 2.49 -16.97
C ALA A 450 -45.49 3.64 -16.57
N LEU A 451 -45.21 3.82 -15.27
CA LEU A 451 -44.21 4.80 -14.82
C LEU A 451 -42.79 4.44 -15.27
N ALA A 452 -42.47 3.15 -15.38
CA ALA A 452 -41.17 2.70 -15.84
C ALA A 452 -40.98 2.80 -17.38
N GLU A 453 -42.07 2.88 -18.14
CA GLU A 453 -42.06 3.12 -19.59
C GLU A 453 -41.84 4.60 -19.93
N ASP A 454 -42.33 5.52 -19.10
CA ASP A 454 -42.08 6.96 -19.20
C ASP A 454 -41.57 7.52 -17.86
N PRO A 455 -40.34 7.15 -17.45
CA PRO A 455 -39.81 7.57 -16.16
C PRO A 455 -39.52 9.08 -16.17
N PRO A 456 -39.67 9.76 -15.02
CA PRO A 456 -39.30 11.17 -14.91
C PRO A 456 -37.80 11.35 -15.13
N LYS A 457 -37.38 12.57 -15.47
CA LYS A 457 -35.98 12.87 -15.79
C LYS A 457 -35.04 12.83 -14.59
N THR A 458 -35.54 12.92 -13.36
CA THR A 458 -34.72 12.99 -12.15
C THR A 458 -35.28 12.11 -11.05
N MET A 459 -34.41 11.66 -10.15
CA MET A 459 -34.78 10.94 -8.93
C MET A 459 -35.64 11.81 -8.00
N HIS A 460 -35.43 13.14 -8.01
CA HIS A 460 -36.29 14.07 -7.27
C HIS A 460 -37.73 14.06 -7.78
N ASP A 461 -37.92 14.14 -9.10
CA ASP A 461 -39.24 14.07 -9.72
C ASP A 461 -39.89 12.69 -9.52
N LEU A 462 -39.10 11.61 -9.56
CA LEU A 462 -39.56 10.28 -9.22
C LEU A 462 -40.13 10.23 -7.81
N LEU A 463 -39.39 10.69 -6.80
CA LEU A 463 -39.87 10.70 -5.42
C LEU A 463 -41.14 11.55 -5.24
N ARG A 464 -41.24 12.69 -5.93
CA ARG A 464 -42.44 13.53 -5.93
C ARG A 464 -43.66 12.81 -6.52
N LEU A 465 -43.49 12.13 -7.66
CA LEU A 465 -44.55 11.35 -8.30
C LEU A 465 -44.99 10.16 -7.43
N LEU A 466 -44.03 9.42 -6.86
CA LEU A 466 -44.31 8.29 -5.97
C LEU A 466 -45.02 8.73 -4.68
N GLY A 467 -44.69 9.89 -4.12
CA GLY A 467 -45.41 10.44 -2.96
C GLY A 467 -46.90 10.68 -3.26
N ALA A 468 -47.21 11.18 -4.46
CA ALA A 468 -48.59 11.44 -4.90
C ALA A 468 -49.32 10.18 -5.42
N ALA A 469 -48.61 9.09 -5.73
CA ALA A 469 -49.15 7.91 -6.41
C ALA A 469 -50.17 7.10 -5.58
N ASP A 470 -51.43 7.09 -6.00
CA ASP A 470 -52.52 6.34 -5.34
C ASP A 470 -52.34 4.80 -5.30
N TRP A 471 -51.38 4.29 -6.06
CA TRP A 471 -51.05 2.87 -6.21
C TRP A 471 -49.88 2.38 -5.35
N ILE A 472 -49.45 3.21 -4.40
CA ILE A 472 -48.44 2.90 -3.40
C ILE A 472 -49.07 3.05 -2.00
N CYS A 473 -48.82 2.10 -1.10
CA CYS A 473 -49.41 2.08 0.23
C CYS A 473 -48.36 1.91 1.34
N ALA A 474 -48.75 2.20 2.58
CA ALA A 474 -47.92 2.19 3.80
C ALA A 474 -46.70 3.12 3.75
N GLY A 475 -45.84 3.04 4.77
CA GLY A 475 -44.65 3.87 4.92
C GLY A 475 -44.99 5.36 4.95
N ASP A 476 -44.19 6.15 4.26
CA ASP A 476 -44.28 7.61 4.25
C ASP A 476 -45.52 8.15 3.50
N THR A 477 -46.23 7.28 2.78
CA THR A 477 -47.44 7.69 2.05
C THR A 477 -48.68 7.82 2.95
N GLY A 478 -48.66 7.22 4.14
CA GLY A 478 -49.80 7.19 5.07
C GLY A 478 -51.06 6.48 4.55
N ARG A 479 -51.02 5.87 3.36
CA ARG A 479 -52.16 5.19 2.74
C ARG A 479 -52.30 3.76 3.29
N PRO A 480 -53.52 3.30 3.64
CA PRO A 480 -53.71 1.92 4.07
C PRO A 480 -53.41 0.95 2.93
N CYS A 481 -52.65 -0.11 3.20
CA CYS A 481 -52.50 -1.19 2.23
C CYS A 481 -53.77 -2.06 2.25
N PRO A 482 -54.28 -2.49 1.07
CA PRO A 482 -55.30 -3.50 1.02
C PRO A 482 -54.79 -4.76 1.74
N ALA A 483 -55.68 -5.43 2.48
CA ALA A 483 -55.35 -6.69 3.12
C ALA A 483 -54.84 -7.66 2.04
N ARG A 484 -53.70 -8.32 2.29
CA ARG A 484 -53.25 -9.39 1.39
C ARG A 484 -54.37 -10.45 1.37
N PRO A 485 -54.89 -10.80 0.19
CA PRO A 485 -55.93 -11.81 0.07
C PRO A 485 -55.49 -13.18 0.58
#